data_AF-A0A521KDN6-F1
#
_entry.id   AF-A0A521KDN6-F1
#
_cell.length_a   1.000
_cell.length_b   1.000
_cell.length_c   1.000
_cell.angle_alpha   90.00
_cell.angle_beta   90.00
_cell.angle_gamma   90.00
#
_symmetry.space_group_name_H-M   'P 1'
#
loop_
_entity.id
_entity.type
_entity.pdbx_description
1 polymer ?
#
loop_
_entity_poly.entity_id
_entity_poly.type
_entity_poly.pdbx_seq_one_letter_code
_entity_poly.pdbx_strand_id
1 'polypeptide(L)'
;MSLPSTSRALERAAPATEATVDAPVDPKPSDAKPARLLHGKPREILARIVPGDPLALRALIADRLDERHLIADADRLQLQLLIRVARHAAVAGARGELRAWLLARLDPLLDELATARDATAKVAVARDAIARDAIARDALARDSAPSGAVESFARSLGLDPPRARRAIAALNACTPEQRRAFHGLVLLRRGLDELARAEQVNASELGRRARAALDAVLHAIGEPAPAEAAP
;
A
#
# COMPACT_ATOMS: atom_id res chain seq x y z
N MET A 1 -8.62 39.62 -52.76
CA MET A 1 -9.06 39.62 -51.35
C MET A 1 -8.14 38.68 -50.57
N SER A 2 -7.06 39.22 -50.02
CA SER A 2 -6.06 38.46 -49.26
C SER A 2 -6.24 38.73 -47.77
N LEU A 3 -6.40 37.68 -46.97
CA LEU A 3 -6.44 37.78 -45.51
C LEU A 3 -5.01 37.67 -44.95
N PRO A 4 -4.61 38.50 -43.97
CA PRO A 4 -3.30 38.39 -43.36
C PRO A 4 -3.30 37.35 -42.23
N SER A 5 -2.31 36.47 -42.31
CA SER A 5 -1.91 35.52 -41.28
C SER A 5 -1.41 36.25 -40.03
N THR A 6 -2.07 36.06 -38.90
CA THR A 6 -1.64 36.53 -37.58
C THR A 6 -1.05 35.36 -36.78
N SER A 7 0.19 35.02 -37.10
CA SER A 7 1.08 34.26 -36.20
C SER A 7 1.75 35.25 -35.27
N ARG A 8 1.37 35.26 -33.99
CA ARG A 8 2.07 36.04 -32.96
C ARG A 8 2.13 35.28 -31.63
N ALA A 9 3.31 34.71 -31.40
CA ALA A 9 4.08 34.76 -30.16
C ALA A 9 3.28 34.72 -28.84
N LEU A 10 3.16 33.51 -28.29
CA LEU A 10 2.99 33.27 -26.86
C LEU A 10 4.18 32.43 -26.39
N GLU A 11 5.35 33.07 -26.38
CA GLU A 11 6.56 32.56 -25.78
C GLU A 11 6.84 33.45 -24.56
N ARG A 12 6.33 33.04 -23.39
CA ARG A 12 6.71 33.62 -22.10
C ARG A 12 6.90 32.50 -21.10
N ALA A 13 8.17 32.32 -20.77
CA ALA A 13 8.70 31.41 -19.78
C ALA A 13 8.13 31.67 -18.38
N ALA A 14 7.88 30.58 -17.66
CA ALA A 14 7.98 30.54 -16.20
C ALA A 14 9.08 29.50 -15.89
N PRO A 15 10.12 29.84 -15.11
CA PRO A 15 11.04 28.83 -14.60
C PRO A 15 10.27 28.00 -13.57
N ALA A 16 10.08 26.72 -13.86
CA ALA A 16 9.67 25.75 -12.86
C ALA A 16 10.79 25.71 -11.81
N THR A 17 10.52 26.28 -10.64
CA THR A 17 11.33 26.05 -9.44
C THR A 17 11.13 24.57 -9.09
N GLU A 18 11.99 23.71 -9.63
CA GLU A 18 12.12 22.32 -9.18
C GLU A 18 12.49 22.38 -7.71
N ALA A 19 11.49 22.24 -6.84
CA ALA A 19 11.69 21.94 -5.45
C ALA A 19 12.42 20.60 -5.41
N THR A 20 13.74 20.66 -5.32
CA THR A 20 14.59 19.52 -4.98
C THR A 20 14.19 19.10 -3.58
N VAL A 21 13.18 18.24 -3.50
CA VAL A 21 12.88 17.50 -2.28
C VAL A 21 14.13 16.68 -2.03
N ASP A 22 14.91 17.06 -1.02
CA ASP A 22 16.04 16.29 -0.53
C ASP A 22 15.55 14.86 -0.33
N ALA A 23 15.93 13.97 -1.27
CA ALA A 23 15.64 12.56 -1.15
C ALA A 23 16.24 12.12 0.19
N PRO A 24 15.47 11.46 1.07
CA PRO A 24 15.98 11.00 2.35
C PRO A 24 17.25 10.21 2.08
N VAL A 25 18.38 10.67 2.62
CA VAL A 25 19.67 10.01 2.50
C VAL A 25 19.50 8.63 3.13
N ASP A 26 19.41 7.60 2.30
CA ASP A 26 19.28 6.23 2.78
C ASP A 26 20.47 5.92 3.69
N PRO A 27 20.24 5.50 4.94
CA PRO A 27 21.33 5.14 5.83
C PRO A 27 22.13 4.02 5.17
N LYS A 28 23.45 4.21 5.07
CA LYS A 28 24.37 3.18 4.55
C LYS A 28 24.03 1.84 5.20
N PRO A 29 23.78 0.78 4.42
CA PRO A 29 23.45 -0.53 4.97
C PRO A 29 24.57 -0.94 5.92
N SER A 30 24.22 -1.17 7.18
CA SER A 30 25.16 -1.64 8.19
C SER A 30 25.75 -2.98 7.74
N ASP A 31 27.09 -3.11 7.73
CA ASP A 31 27.83 -4.34 7.41
C ASP A 31 27.57 -5.49 8.43
N ALA A 32 26.64 -5.33 9.36
CA ALA A 32 26.25 -6.35 10.31
C ALA A 32 25.72 -7.58 9.57
N LYS A 33 26.45 -8.70 9.66
CA LYS A 33 26.02 -9.99 9.13
C LYS A 33 24.58 -10.29 9.58
N PRO A 34 23.61 -10.49 8.66
CA PRO A 34 22.19 -10.65 8.99
C PRO A 34 21.90 -11.74 10.03
N ALA A 35 22.71 -12.81 10.04
CA ALA A 35 22.63 -13.87 11.04
C ALA A 35 22.77 -13.38 12.49
N ARG A 36 23.55 -12.31 12.74
CA ARG A 36 23.71 -11.72 14.07
C ARG A 36 22.48 -10.90 14.49
N LEU A 37 21.82 -10.26 13.53
CA LEU A 37 20.61 -9.46 13.79
C LEU A 37 19.43 -10.35 14.21
N LEU A 38 19.37 -11.57 13.64
CA LEU A 38 18.24 -12.50 13.77
C LEU A 38 18.44 -13.58 14.85
N HIS A 39 19.40 -13.41 15.77
CA HIS A 39 19.64 -14.37 16.86
C HIS A 39 19.15 -13.85 18.22
N GLY A 40 18.67 -14.74 19.10
CA GLY A 40 18.25 -14.39 20.46
C GLY A 40 16.73 -14.33 20.64
N LYS A 41 16.27 -13.60 21.66
CA LYS A 41 14.84 -13.49 21.99
C LYS A 41 14.14 -12.51 21.04
N PRO A 42 12.83 -12.66 20.75
CA PRO A 42 12.11 -11.76 19.84
C PRO A 42 12.24 -10.27 20.19
N ARG A 43 12.23 -9.92 21.49
CA ARG A 43 12.40 -8.54 21.96
C ARG A 43 13.79 -7.97 21.63
N GLU A 44 14.83 -8.79 21.73
CA GLU A 44 16.21 -8.40 21.39
C GLU A 44 16.37 -8.23 19.88
N ILE A 45 15.76 -9.14 19.10
CA ILE A 45 15.75 -9.06 17.63
C ILE A 45 15.06 -7.76 17.18
N LEU A 46 13.87 -7.46 17.72
CA LEU A 46 13.18 -6.19 17.43
C LEU A 46 14.02 -4.97 17.81
N ALA A 47 14.63 -4.96 19.00
CA ALA A 47 15.46 -3.84 19.44
C ALA A 47 16.65 -3.57 18.49
N ARG A 48 17.15 -4.60 17.78
CA ARG A 48 18.22 -4.44 16.79
C ARG A 48 17.73 -3.99 15.41
N ILE A 49 16.53 -4.38 15.00
CA ILE A 49 16.02 -4.09 13.64
C ILE A 49 15.29 -2.73 13.57
N VAL A 50 14.61 -2.32 14.63
CA VAL A 50 13.78 -1.10 14.63
C VAL A 50 14.55 0.20 14.31
N PRO A 51 15.77 0.46 14.85
CA PRO A 51 16.39 1.79 14.74
C PRO A 51 16.86 2.24 13.35
N GLY A 52 16.88 1.39 12.32
CA GLY A 52 17.45 1.79 11.03
C GLY A 52 17.23 0.84 9.87
N ASP A 53 16.18 0.01 9.93
CA ASP A 53 15.83 -0.98 8.90
C ASP A 53 17.04 -1.75 8.32
N PRO A 54 17.87 -2.41 9.15
CA PRO A 54 19.09 -3.07 8.69
C PRO A 54 18.82 -4.28 7.78
N LEU A 55 17.56 -4.68 7.62
CA LEU A 55 17.13 -5.74 6.71
C LEU A 55 16.54 -5.20 5.41
N ALA A 56 16.53 -3.87 5.22
CA ALA A 56 15.93 -3.18 4.09
C ALA A 56 14.47 -3.63 3.83
N LEU A 57 13.69 -3.84 4.91
CA LEU A 57 12.31 -4.29 4.83
C LEU A 57 11.43 -3.28 4.09
N ARG A 58 11.70 -1.98 4.20
CA ARG A 58 10.95 -0.94 3.48
C ARG A 58 11.09 -1.09 1.98
N ALA A 59 12.31 -1.21 1.48
CA ALA A 59 12.58 -1.44 0.07
C ALA A 59 11.97 -2.77 -0.40
N LEU A 60 12.13 -3.84 0.39
CA LEU A 60 11.54 -5.14 0.07
C LEU A 60 10.00 -5.10 -0.01
N ILE A 61 9.34 -4.37 0.89
CA ILE A 61 7.89 -4.19 0.89
C ILE A 61 7.46 -3.36 -0.32
N ALA A 62 8.15 -2.25 -0.60
CA ALA A 62 7.85 -1.40 -1.74
C ALA A 62 7.96 -2.17 -3.07
N ASP A 63 9.07 -2.89 -3.28
CA ASP A 63 9.28 -3.74 -4.46
C ASP A 63 8.14 -4.76 -4.63
N ARG A 64 7.74 -5.43 -3.54
CA ARG A 64 6.69 -6.46 -3.60
C ARG A 64 5.29 -5.90 -3.76
N LEU A 65 5.01 -4.71 -3.22
CA LEU A 65 3.74 -4.02 -3.46
C LEU A 65 3.63 -3.59 -4.93
N ASP A 66 4.71 -3.05 -5.50
CA ASP A 66 4.77 -2.67 -6.92
C ASP A 66 4.62 -3.90 -7.84
N GLU A 67 5.38 -4.97 -7.58
CA GLU A 67 5.32 -6.21 -8.37
C GLU A 67 3.89 -6.81 -8.39
N ARG A 68 3.19 -6.75 -7.25
CA ARG A 68 1.83 -7.30 -7.11
C ARG A 68 0.71 -6.30 -7.43
N HIS A 69 1.06 -5.06 -7.75
CA HIS A 69 0.13 -3.95 -8.00
C HIS A 69 -0.86 -3.77 -6.83
N LEU A 70 -0.35 -3.82 -5.60
CA LEU A 70 -1.14 -3.69 -4.37
C LEU A 70 -0.97 -2.30 -3.76
N ILE A 71 -2.05 -1.74 -3.24
CA ILE A 71 -2.02 -0.45 -2.52
C ILE A 71 -2.18 -0.73 -1.02
N ALA A 72 -1.20 -0.34 -0.23
CA ALA A 72 -1.22 -0.51 1.22
C ALA A 72 -0.40 0.53 1.97
N ASP A 73 -0.65 0.61 3.27
CA ASP A 73 0.20 1.33 4.21
C ASP A 73 1.48 0.52 4.47
N ALA A 74 2.59 0.97 3.88
CA ALA A 74 3.87 0.27 3.95
C ALA A 74 4.43 0.20 5.37
N ASP A 75 4.22 1.24 6.20
CA ASP A 75 4.69 1.26 7.58
C ASP A 75 3.92 0.22 8.42
N ARG A 76 2.61 0.10 8.21
CA ARG A 76 1.80 -0.95 8.87
C ARG A 76 2.28 -2.34 8.48
N LEU A 77 2.54 -2.58 7.19
CA LEU A 77 3.09 -3.85 6.72
C LEU A 77 4.48 -4.12 7.31
N GLN A 78 5.33 -3.08 7.41
CA GLN A 78 6.65 -3.19 8.01
C GLN A 78 6.56 -3.62 9.48
N LEU A 79 5.68 -3.01 10.28
CA LEU A 79 5.48 -3.39 11.68
C LEU A 79 5.00 -4.85 11.80
N GLN A 80 4.06 -5.27 10.96
CA GLN A 80 3.59 -6.66 10.94
C GLN A 80 4.70 -7.64 10.54
N LEU A 81 5.50 -7.28 9.54
CA LEU A 81 6.63 -8.09 9.09
C LEU A 81 7.70 -8.18 10.17
N LEU A 82 8.04 -7.08 10.85
CA LEU A 82 8.98 -7.07 11.97
C LEU A 82 8.56 -8.04 13.08
N ILE A 83 7.28 -8.03 13.46
CA ILE A 83 6.73 -8.95 14.45
C ILE A 83 6.88 -10.41 13.99
N ARG A 84 6.55 -10.72 12.72
CA ARG A 84 6.71 -12.07 12.16
C ARG A 84 8.18 -12.48 12.12
N VAL A 85 9.07 -11.62 11.62
CA VAL A 85 10.51 -11.87 11.54
C VAL A 85 11.07 -12.19 12.91
N ALA A 86 10.78 -11.37 13.93
CA ALA A 86 11.28 -11.58 15.29
C ALA A 86 10.80 -12.90 15.90
N ARG A 87 9.53 -13.27 15.68
CA ARG A 87 8.97 -14.55 16.18
C ARG A 87 9.58 -15.75 15.47
N HIS A 88 9.66 -15.73 14.15
CA HIS A 88 10.14 -16.88 13.37
C HIS A 88 11.66 -17.05 13.45
N ALA A 89 12.42 -15.97 13.49
CA ALA A 89 13.87 -16.02 13.66
C ALA A 89 14.27 -16.68 14.99
N ALA A 90 13.53 -16.40 16.07
CA ALA A 90 13.79 -17.02 17.37
C ALA A 90 13.56 -18.54 17.39
N VAL A 91 12.67 -19.06 16.54
CA VAL A 91 12.31 -20.50 16.51
C VAL A 91 13.15 -21.30 15.53
N ALA A 92 13.29 -20.81 14.30
CA ALA A 92 13.89 -21.57 13.20
C ALA A 92 15.28 -21.06 12.78
N GLY A 93 15.65 -19.84 13.20
CA GLY A 93 16.70 -19.05 12.58
C GLY A 93 16.36 -18.64 11.14
N ALA A 94 17.17 -17.74 10.58
CA ALA A 94 17.17 -17.51 9.13
C ALA A 94 18.07 -18.58 8.49
N ARG A 95 17.45 -19.61 7.90
CA ARG A 95 18.15 -20.63 7.12
C ARG A 95 18.08 -20.28 5.63
N GLY A 96 19.18 -20.45 4.91
CA GLY A 96 19.27 -20.16 3.48
C GLY A 96 19.52 -18.68 3.17
N GLU A 97 19.10 -18.27 1.96
CA GLU A 97 19.22 -16.88 1.52
C GLU A 97 18.24 -15.98 2.30
N LEU A 98 18.78 -14.92 2.92
CA LEU A 98 18.00 -13.99 3.75
C LEU A 98 16.80 -13.42 2.99
N ARG A 99 17.00 -12.98 1.74
CA ARG A 99 15.95 -12.34 0.94
C ARG A 99 14.79 -13.31 0.70
N ALA A 100 15.08 -14.53 0.24
CA ALA A 100 14.08 -15.57 0.04
C ALA A 100 13.33 -15.90 1.36
N TRP A 101 14.07 -15.95 2.48
CA TRP A 101 13.46 -16.19 3.78
C TRP A 101 12.51 -15.06 4.22
N LEU A 102 12.86 -13.79 3.98
CA LEU A 102 12.01 -12.63 4.29
C LEU A 102 10.76 -12.60 3.39
N LEU A 103 10.94 -12.82 2.08
CA LEU A 103 9.83 -12.91 1.12
C LEU A 103 8.81 -13.96 1.54
N ALA A 104 9.26 -15.13 1.97
CA ALA A 104 8.39 -16.18 2.46
C ALA A 104 7.63 -15.83 3.77
N ARG A 105 7.90 -14.69 4.42
CA ARG A 105 7.09 -14.15 5.53
C ARG A 105 6.23 -12.98 5.14
N LEU A 106 6.67 -12.20 4.15
CA LEU A 106 5.94 -11.08 3.58
C LEU A 106 4.79 -11.55 2.69
N ASP A 107 4.99 -12.57 1.85
CA ASP A 107 3.97 -13.01 0.89
C ASP A 107 2.64 -13.38 1.53
N PRO A 108 2.59 -14.13 2.66
CA PRO A 108 1.33 -14.39 3.33
C PRO A 108 0.65 -13.11 3.88
N LEU A 109 1.40 -12.07 4.28
CA LEU A 109 0.81 -10.78 4.66
C LEU A 109 0.16 -10.08 3.46
N LEU A 110 0.79 -10.17 2.29
CA LEU A 110 0.27 -9.59 1.05
C LEU A 110 -0.95 -10.38 0.52
N ASP A 111 -0.97 -11.70 0.73
CA ASP A 111 -2.13 -12.53 0.41
C ASP A 111 -3.32 -12.24 1.34
N GLU A 112 -3.06 -12.08 2.64
CA GLU A 112 -4.07 -11.60 3.60
C GLU A 112 -4.60 -10.23 3.17
N LEU A 113 -3.73 -9.30 2.78
CA LEU A 113 -4.13 -7.97 2.27
C LEU A 113 -5.00 -8.05 1.01
N ALA A 114 -4.65 -8.91 0.05
CA ALA A 114 -5.41 -9.09 -1.19
C ALA A 114 -6.78 -9.74 -0.96
N THR A 115 -6.90 -10.63 0.03
CA THR A 115 -8.13 -11.36 0.34
C THR A 115 -8.99 -10.68 1.41
N ALA A 116 -8.47 -9.66 2.09
CA ALA A 116 -9.10 -9.00 3.25
C ALA A 116 -10.40 -8.23 2.96
N ARG A 117 -11.03 -8.36 1.78
CA ARG A 117 -12.34 -7.79 1.46
C ARG A 117 -13.36 -8.03 2.59
N ASP A 118 -13.29 -9.20 3.24
CA ASP A 118 -14.15 -9.59 4.36
C ASP A 118 -13.55 -9.35 5.75
N ALA A 119 -12.21 -9.28 5.87
CA ALA A 119 -11.55 -9.16 7.15
C ALA A 119 -11.74 -7.76 7.75
N THR A 120 -11.82 -6.70 6.95
CA THR A 120 -12.15 -5.36 7.47
C THR A 120 -13.58 -5.28 8.00
N ALA A 121 -14.53 -5.97 7.37
CA ALA A 121 -15.91 -6.06 7.88
C ALA A 121 -15.95 -6.89 9.18
N LYS A 122 -15.29 -8.05 9.21
CA LYS A 122 -15.23 -8.92 10.41
C LYS A 122 -14.46 -8.28 11.56
N VAL A 123 -13.36 -7.57 11.28
CA VAL A 123 -12.58 -6.84 12.29
C VAL A 123 -13.34 -5.61 12.76
N ALA A 124 -14.06 -4.88 11.91
CA ALA A 124 -14.95 -3.81 12.38
C ALA A 124 -16.03 -4.38 13.33
N VAL A 125 -16.72 -5.45 12.94
CA VAL A 125 -17.72 -6.12 13.78
C VAL A 125 -17.13 -6.66 15.08
N ALA A 126 -15.96 -7.32 15.04
CA ALA A 126 -15.29 -7.82 16.23
C ALA A 126 -14.76 -6.69 17.12
N ARG A 127 -14.29 -5.59 16.51
CA ARG A 127 -13.80 -4.41 17.22
C ARG A 127 -14.93 -3.60 17.82
N ASP A 128 -16.12 -3.59 17.22
CA ASP A 128 -17.35 -3.01 17.80
C ASP A 128 -17.93 -3.90 18.90
N ALA A 129 -17.80 -5.22 18.79
CA ALA A 129 -18.14 -6.16 19.86
C ALA A 129 -17.21 -6.00 21.07
N ILE A 130 -15.88 -5.94 20.84
CA ILE A 130 -14.89 -5.73 21.90
C ILE A 130 -14.94 -4.29 22.43
N ALA A 131 -15.21 -3.29 21.58
CA ALA A 131 -15.40 -1.91 22.02
C ALA A 131 -16.62 -1.79 22.93
N ARG A 132 -17.74 -2.47 22.65
CA ARG A 132 -18.89 -2.52 23.56
C ARG A 132 -18.53 -3.07 24.94
N ASP A 133 -17.63 -4.04 25.03
CA ASP A 133 -17.12 -4.54 26.32
C ASP A 133 -16.02 -3.65 26.95
N ALA A 134 -15.25 -2.90 26.15
CA ALA A 134 -14.13 -2.07 26.60
C ALA A 134 -14.45 -0.57 26.75
N ILE A 135 -15.64 -0.10 26.32
CA ILE A 135 -16.13 1.28 26.45
C ILE A 135 -16.20 1.74 27.92
N ALA A 136 -16.20 0.82 28.89
CA ALA A 136 -16.12 1.17 30.30
C ALA A 136 -14.72 1.65 30.79
N ARG A 137 -13.64 1.53 30.01
CA ARG A 137 -12.28 1.88 30.50
C ARG A 137 -11.35 2.70 29.58
N ASP A 138 -11.61 2.81 28.28
CA ASP A 138 -10.53 3.21 27.34
C ASP A 138 -10.98 4.15 26.20
N ALA A 139 -11.81 5.14 26.51
CA ALA A 139 -12.28 6.13 25.54
C ALA A 139 -11.23 7.20 25.19
N LEU A 140 -10.16 7.35 25.99
CA LEU A 140 -9.13 8.40 25.78
C LEU A 140 -7.91 7.94 24.96
N ALA A 141 -7.66 6.63 24.84
CA ALA A 141 -6.51 6.10 24.09
C ALA A 141 -6.78 5.91 22.57
N ARG A 142 -8.04 6.02 22.14
CA ARG A 142 -8.48 5.65 20.78
C ARG A 142 -8.30 6.75 19.73
N ASP A 143 -8.24 8.02 20.14
CA ASP A 143 -7.98 9.16 19.23
C ASP A 143 -6.49 9.37 18.92
N SER A 144 -5.60 8.58 19.53
CA SER A 144 -4.14 8.70 19.35
C SER A 144 -3.52 7.61 18.48
N ALA A 145 -4.31 6.68 17.91
CA ALA A 145 -3.78 5.80 16.89
C ALA A 145 -3.47 6.67 15.67
N PRO A 146 -2.21 6.75 15.20
CA PRO A 146 -1.85 7.62 14.09
C PRO A 146 -2.74 7.26 12.90
N SER A 147 -3.44 8.26 12.36
CA SER A 147 -4.13 8.12 11.09
C SER A 147 -3.14 7.55 10.08
N GLY A 148 -3.39 6.31 9.63
CA GLY A 148 -2.50 5.63 8.68
C GLY A 148 -2.29 6.49 7.44
N ALA A 149 -1.22 6.22 6.69
CA ALA A 149 -0.84 7.03 5.52
C ALA A 149 -2.01 7.22 4.54
N VAL A 150 -2.82 6.16 4.36
CA VAL A 150 -4.04 6.16 3.53
C VAL A 150 -5.06 7.20 3.99
N GLU A 151 -5.24 7.36 5.30
CA GLU A 151 -6.22 8.29 5.85
C GLU A 151 -5.74 9.74 5.73
N SER A 152 -4.46 10.00 6.04
CA SER A 152 -3.86 11.32 5.82
C SER A 152 -3.94 11.72 4.34
N PHE A 153 -3.61 10.78 3.44
CA PHE A 153 -3.69 10.97 2.00
C PHE A 153 -5.14 11.23 1.54
N ALA A 154 -6.10 10.41 1.96
CA ALA A 154 -7.50 10.60 1.61
C ALA A 154 -8.01 11.99 2.01
N ARG A 155 -7.73 12.42 3.25
CA ARG A 155 -8.12 13.76 3.72
C ARG A 155 -7.48 14.88 2.90
N SER A 156 -6.20 14.76 2.54
CA SER A 156 -5.51 15.78 1.73
C SER A 156 -6.13 15.95 0.33
N LEU A 157 -6.79 14.92 -0.18
CA LEU A 157 -7.51 14.93 -1.46
C LEU A 157 -9.01 15.26 -1.32
N GLY A 158 -9.50 15.55 -0.12
CA GLY A 158 -10.93 15.74 0.14
C GLY A 158 -11.77 14.46 -0.01
N LEU A 159 -11.14 13.29 0.07
CA LEU A 159 -11.81 11.99 0.02
C LEU A 159 -12.21 11.55 1.42
N ASP A 160 -13.41 10.97 1.54
CA ASP A 160 -13.87 10.31 2.75
C ASP A 160 -12.99 9.08 3.07
N PRO A 161 -12.26 9.05 4.21
CA PRO A 161 -11.30 7.98 4.49
C PRO A 161 -11.92 6.56 4.55
N PRO A 162 -13.10 6.33 5.16
CA PRO A 162 -13.82 5.06 5.06
C PRO A 162 -14.07 4.60 3.61
N ARG A 163 -14.56 5.48 2.72
CA ARG A 163 -14.74 5.16 1.30
C ARG A 163 -13.41 4.86 0.61
N ALA A 164 -12.36 5.64 0.86
CA ALA A 164 -11.04 5.40 0.29
C ALA A 164 -10.48 4.02 0.71
N ARG A 165 -10.64 3.63 1.99
CA ARG A 165 -10.25 2.30 2.47
C ARG A 165 -11.02 1.18 1.77
N ARG A 166 -12.33 1.33 1.57
CA ARG A 166 -13.15 0.36 0.84
C ARG A 166 -12.75 0.24 -0.62
N ALA A 167 -12.48 1.37 -1.28
CA ALA A 167 -11.98 1.41 -2.65
C ALA A 167 -10.65 0.63 -2.78
N ILE A 168 -9.68 0.91 -1.90
CA ILE A 168 -8.38 0.23 -1.88
C ILE A 168 -8.54 -1.26 -1.63
N ALA A 169 -9.37 -1.66 -0.66
CA ALA A 169 -9.63 -3.08 -0.37
C ALA A 169 -10.28 -3.79 -1.56
N ALA A 170 -11.25 -3.16 -2.23
CA ALA A 170 -11.90 -3.71 -3.42
C ALA A 170 -10.91 -3.87 -4.59
N LEU A 171 -10.03 -2.89 -4.81
CA LEU A 171 -8.98 -2.98 -5.82
C LEU A 171 -7.99 -4.10 -5.51
N ASN A 172 -7.52 -4.21 -4.27
CA ASN A 172 -6.60 -5.26 -3.86
C ASN A 172 -7.19 -6.67 -4.05
N ALA A 173 -8.51 -6.81 -3.93
CA ALA A 173 -9.25 -8.06 -4.14
C ALA A 173 -9.51 -8.43 -5.62
N CYS A 174 -9.23 -7.53 -6.58
CA CYS A 174 -9.28 -7.86 -8.00
C CYS A 174 -8.22 -8.90 -8.39
N THR A 175 -8.32 -9.50 -9.58
CA THR A 175 -7.28 -10.41 -10.06
C THR A 175 -5.95 -9.67 -10.32
N PRO A 176 -4.79 -10.34 -10.33
CA PRO A 176 -3.52 -9.70 -10.64
C PRO A 176 -3.51 -8.93 -11.97
N GLU A 177 -4.17 -9.45 -13.00
CA GLU A 177 -4.25 -8.84 -14.33
C GLU A 177 -5.12 -7.58 -14.31
N GLN A 178 -6.23 -7.61 -13.56
CA GLN A 178 -7.10 -6.44 -13.36
C GLN A 178 -6.38 -5.33 -12.61
N ARG A 179 -5.66 -5.66 -11.53
CA ARG A 179 -4.89 -4.69 -10.75
C ARG A 179 -3.78 -4.07 -11.58
N ARG A 180 -3.01 -4.88 -12.32
CA ARG A 180 -1.95 -4.39 -13.21
C ARG A 180 -2.48 -3.44 -14.28
N ALA A 181 -3.57 -3.82 -14.95
CA ALA A 181 -4.21 -2.99 -15.97
C ALA A 181 -4.69 -1.65 -15.38
N PHE A 182 -5.33 -1.69 -14.21
CA PHE A 182 -5.77 -0.49 -13.49
C PHE A 182 -4.59 0.40 -13.08
N HIS A 183 -3.54 -0.18 -12.49
CA HIS A 183 -2.35 0.54 -12.04
C HIS A 183 -1.66 1.24 -13.20
N GLY A 184 -1.44 0.53 -14.32
CA GLY A 184 -0.79 1.09 -15.51
C GLY A 184 -1.58 2.23 -16.16
N LEU A 185 -2.89 2.06 -16.37
CA LEU A 185 -3.71 3.06 -17.06
C LEU A 185 -4.13 4.23 -16.16
N VAL A 186 -4.49 3.96 -14.90
CA VAL A 186 -5.11 4.97 -14.03
C VAL A 186 -4.07 5.66 -13.15
N LEU A 187 -3.17 4.89 -12.52
CA LEU A 187 -2.23 5.44 -11.54
C LEU A 187 -0.94 5.94 -12.20
N LEU A 188 -0.38 5.17 -13.12
CA LEU A 188 0.81 5.54 -13.88
C LEU A 188 0.51 6.35 -15.15
N ARG A 189 -0.78 6.50 -15.52
CA ARG A 189 -1.25 7.24 -16.70
C ARG A 189 -0.57 6.82 -18.01
N ARG A 190 -0.21 5.54 -18.15
CA ARG A 190 0.36 5.02 -19.39
C ARG A 190 -0.69 4.95 -20.50
N GLY A 191 -0.26 5.10 -21.74
CA GLY A 191 -1.15 4.98 -22.90
C GLY A 191 -1.67 3.54 -23.04
N LEU A 192 -2.94 3.38 -23.44
CA LEU A 192 -3.57 2.07 -23.60
C LEU A 192 -2.79 1.18 -24.59
N ASP A 193 -2.43 1.71 -25.76
CA ASP A 193 -1.71 0.97 -26.79
C ASP A 193 -0.26 0.65 -26.39
N GLU A 194 0.37 1.55 -25.63
CA GLU A 194 1.72 1.35 -25.12
C GLU A 194 1.76 0.20 -24.10
N LEU A 195 0.84 0.23 -23.14
CA LEU A 195 0.73 -0.80 -22.11
C LEU A 195 0.30 -2.15 -22.72
N ALA A 196 -0.64 -2.14 -23.66
CA ALA A 196 -1.07 -3.33 -24.39
C ALA A 196 0.09 -3.99 -25.14
N ARG A 197 0.93 -3.20 -25.83
CA ARG A 197 2.14 -3.70 -26.51
C ARG A 197 3.16 -4.25 -25.53
N ALA A 198 3.38 -3.58 -24.41
CA ALA A 198 4.33 -4.02 -23.39
C ALA A 198 3.91 -5.36 -22.75
N GLU A 199 2.61 -5.56 -22.52
CA GLU A 199 2.08 -6.79 -21.93
C GLU A 199 1.79 -7.90 -22.95
N GLN A 200 1.91 -7.61 -24.25
CA GLN A 200 1.53 -8.52 -25.34
C GLN A 200 0.05 -8.95 -25.26
N VAL A 201 -0.84 -8.02 -24.90
CA VAL A 201 -2.29 -8.24 -24.77
C VAL A 201 -3.03 -7.28 -25.72
N ASN A 202 -4.21 -7.67 -26.20
CA ASN A 202 -5.08 -6.78 -26.98
C ASN A 202 -5.52 -5.56 -26.15
N ALA A 203 -5.42 -4.34 -26.72
CA ALA A 203 -5.85 -3.09 -26.07
C ALA A 203 -7.30 -3.14 -25.54
N SER A 204 -8.21 -3.80 -26.26
CA SER A 204 -9.61 -3.97 -25.84
C SER A 204 -9.73 -4.85 -24.59
N GLU A 205 -8.94 -5.90 -24.50
CA GLU A 205 -8.90 -6.81 -23.35
C GLU A 205 -8.29 -6.12 -22.13
N LEU A 206 -7.19 -5.38 -22.33
CA LEU A 206 -6.58 -4.56 -21.28
C LEU A 206 -7.57 -3.49 -20.74
N GLY A 207 -8.30 -2.83 -21.64
CA GLY A 207 -9.36 -1.89 -21.28
C GLY A 207 -10.49 -2.54 -20.47
N ARG A 208 -10.94 -3.75 -20.85
CA ARG A 208 -11.94 -4.52 -20.09
C ARG A 208 -11.45 -4.87 -18.68
N ARG A 209 -10.19 -5.29 -18.53
CA ARG A 209 -9.59 -5.61 -17.22
C ARG A 209 -9.55 -4.39 -16.29
N ALA A 210 -9.08 -3.26 -16.80
CA ALA A 210 -9.05 -2.01 -16.03
C ALA A 210 -10.46 -1.53 -15.68
N ARG A 211 -11.41 -1.65 -16.62
CA ARG A 211 -12.82 -1.32 -16.37
C ARG A 211 -13.43 -2.19 -15.29
N ALA A 212 -13.17 -3.51 -15.30
CA ALA A 212 -13.68 -4.42 -14.27
C ALA A 212 -13.14 -4.07 -12.87
N ALA A 213 -11.86 -3.69 -12.77
CA ALA A 213 -11.28 -3.19 -11.52
C ALA A 213 -11.95 -1.89 -11.05
N LEU A 214 -12.17 -0.94 -11.97
CA LEU A 214 -12.87 0.31 -11.65
C LEU A 214 -14.32 0.07 -11.19
N ASP A 215 -15.05 -0.82 -11.86
CA ASP A 215 -16.42 -1.14 -11.48
C ASP A 215 -16.48 -1.81 -10.09
N ALA A 216 -15.51 -2.66 -9.74
CA ALA A 216 -15.38 -3.22 -8.38
C ALA A 216 -15.14 -2.13 -7.32
N VAL A 217 -14.30 -1.15 -7.63
CA VAL A 217 -14.04 0.02 -6.76
C VAL A 217 -15.29 0.87 -6.59
N LEU A 218 -15.96 1.22 -7.68
CA LEU A 218 -17.18 2.05 -7.68
C LEU A 218 -18.32 1.39 -6.92
N HIS A 219 -18.49 0.08 -7.08
CA HIS A 219 -19.47 -0.70 -6.34
C HIS A 219 -19.19 -0.65 -4.82
N ALA A 220 -17.93 -0.86 -4.41
CA ALA A 220 -17.55 -0.87 -3.00
C ALA A 220 -17.70 0.48 -2.28
N ILE A 221 -17.57 1.60 -3.00
CA ILE A 221 -17.79 2.95 -2.43
C ILE A 221 -19.27 3.35 -2.44
N GLY A 222 -20.06 2.82 -3.38
CA GLY A 222 -21.48 3.12 -3.55
C GLY A 222 -22.39 2.37 -2.59
N GLU A 223 -21.96 1.22 -2.07
CA GLU A 223 -22.66 0.55 -0.98
C GLU A 223 -22.75 1.51 0.22
N PRO A 224 -23.96 1.77 0.76
CA PRO A 224 -24.07 2.51 2.01
C PRO A 224 -23.24 1.75 3.06
N ALA A 225 -22.49 2.48 3.89
CA ALA A 225 -21.86 1.83 5.04
C ALA A 225 -22.97 1.07 5.79
N PRO A 226 -22.75 -0.20 6.18
CA PRO A 226 -23.75 -0.95 6.93
C PRO A 226 -24.21 -0.04 8.06
N ALA A 227 -25.49 0.35 8.03
CA ALA A 227 -26.00 1.41 8.87
C ALA A 227 -25.48 1.15 10.28
N GLU A 228 -24.68 2.08 10.82
CA GLU A 228 -24.30 2.06 12.24
C GLU A 228 -25.60 1.83 12.97
N ALA A 229 -25.78 0.61 13.51
CA ALA A 229 -26.98 0.24 14.21
C ALA A 229 -27.11 1.25 15.33
N ALA A 230 -28.04 2.19 15.16
CA ALA A 230 -28.27 3.24 16.12
C ALA A 230 -28.46 2.56 17.50
N PRO A 231 -27.74 3.04 18.53
CA PRO A 231 -27.65 2.36 19.82
C PRO A 231 -29.00 2.11 20.49
#